data_AF-A0A536BHP4-F1
#
_entry.id   AF-A0A536BHP4-F1
#
_cell.length_a   1.000
_cell.length_b   1.000
_cell.length_c   1.000
_cell.angle_alpha   90.00
_cell.angle_beta   90.00
_cell.angle_gamma   90.00
#
_symmetry.space_group_name_H-M   'P 1'
#
loop_
_entity.id
_entity.type
_entity.pdbx_description
1 polymer ?
#
loop_
_entity_poly.entity_id
_entity_poly.type
_entity_poly.pdbx_seq_one_letter_code
_entity_poly.pdbx_strand_id
1 'polypeptide(L)'
;MPPAALGTRRPAESWRRPPSASSSLLSSPLGSMKTAQRRQLTPELVARYPRPGMAIPGKIRYSPDAKFVTYLVSERGDLVRDLWGLELATGRRQRWLSPPGETVTEENISRDEVLRRERLRLRETGITDYLWAEKANVMLLPLRGELYRWAEGSLTPLTGGGVIDPKITDDGHRTFFVRDGDVWTIDEAGERRLTSHPAGMTNGLAEFIAQEELDRLSGYWPSPRGNMVAFEQVDESNIPVFPIVHQAKPALEIEEHRYPFAGAENARVKLGVVSVDSGATSWLDLGQNDGYLARPLAGEGRGGGRFSWKPCTRGSICTTTCASSSRPVSSPGRPSGAVSDTYIYMGPTAR
;
A
#
# COMPACT_ATOMS: atom_id res chain seq x y z
N MET A 1 71.85 -6.41 22.15
CA MET A 1 71.47 -6.65 20.73
C MET A 1 71.07 -5.33 20.10
N PRO A 2 71.43 -5.09 18.82
CA PRO A 2 71.71 -3.76 18.28
C PRO A 2 70.50 -3.05 17.63
N PRO A 3 70.70 -1.81 17.16
CA PRO A 3 69.69 -0.84 16.73
C PRO A 3 69.67 -0.60 15.20
N ALA A 4 68.72 0.23 14.71
CA ALA A 4 68.83 1.05 13.47
C ALA A 4 67.62 2.02 13.46
N ALA A 5 67.67 3.36 13.41
CA ALA A 5 68.55 4.39 12.86
C ALA A 5 68.28 4.76 11.37
N LEU A 6 68.00 6.07 11.18
CA LEU A 6 67.99 6.90 9.96
C LEU A 6 66.89 6.62 8.91
N GLY A 7 66.33 7.58 8.18
CA GLY A 7 66.66 8.99 8.00
C GLY A 7 66.39 9.40 6.53
N THR A 8 65.72 10.55 6.37
CA THR A 8 65.84 11.55 5.29
C THR A 8 65.38 11.27 3.83
N ARG A 9 64.42 12.15 3.45
CA ARG A 9 63.95 12.74 2.17
C ARG A 9 64.72 12.60 0.83
N ARG A 10 63.88 12.66 -0.23
CA ARG A 10 63.97 13.22 -1.63
C ARG A 10 64.11 12.16 -2.75
N PRO A 11 63.79 12.45 -4.04
CA PRO A 11 62.95 13.51 -4.65
C PRO A 11 61.91 12.96 -5.68
N ALA A 12 61.17 13.87 -6.33
CA ALA A 12 60.23 13.61 -7.42
C ALA A 12 60.93 13.04 -8.68
N GLU A 13 60.41 11.94 -9.22
CA GLU A 13 60.84 11.36 -10.49
C GLU A 13 59.87 11.69 -11.63
N SER A 14 60.42 12.46 -12.57
CA SER A 14 59.92 12.71 -13.90
C SER A 14 59.93 11.42 -14.73
N TRP A 15 58.76 10.98 -15.19
CA TRP A 15 58.68 9.89 -16.16
C TRP A 15 59.06 10.41 -17.56
N ARG A 16 60.28 10.07 -18.01
CA ARG A 16 60.71 10.22 -19.40
C ARG A 16 60.00 9.18 -20.29
N ARG A 17 59.62 9.60 -21.49
CA ARG A 17 59.06 8.74 -22.55
C ARG A 17 60.11 7.73 -23.07
N PRO A 18 59.75 6.44 -23.27
CA PRO A 18 60.51 5.55 -24.14
C PRO A 18 60.19 5.80 -25.63
N PRO A 19 61.07 5.38 -26.56
CA PRO A 19 61.07 5.80 -27.96
C PRO A 19 59.99 5.13 -28.81
N SER A 20 59.59 5.83 -29.88
CA SER A 20 58.59 5.44 -30.86
C SER A 20 59.00 4.19 -31.65
N ALA A 21 58.21 3.13 -31.52
CA ALA A 21 58.15 2.05 -32.50
C ALA A 21 56.84 2.16 -33.28
N SER A 22 56.97 2.51 -34.56
CA SER A 22 55.88 2.57 -35.53
C SER A 22 55.49 1.15 -35.92
N SER A 23 54.25 0.74 -35.64
CA SER A 23 53.62 -0.35 -36.40
C SER A 23 52.10 -0.18 -36.39
N SER A 24 51.62 0.31 -37.54
CA SER A 24 50.30 0.12 -38.14
C SER A 24 49.26 -0.65 -37.32
N LEU A 25 48.39 0.09 -36.64
CA LEU A 25 47.08 -0.40 -36.20
C LEU A 25 46.06 -0.03 -37.26
N LEU A 26 45.30 -1.03 -37.72
CA LEU A 26 44.13 -0.86 -38.56
C LEU A 26 43.21 0.18 -37.93
N SER A 27 42.97 1.27 -38.67
CA SER A 27 41.93 2.24 -38.35
C SER A 27 40.57 1.56 -38.54
N SER A 28 40.08 0.87 -37.51
CA SER A 28 38.64 0.67 -37.37
C SER A 28 38.04 2.06 -37.20
N PRO A 29 37.09 2.50 -38.05
CA PRO A 29 36.41 3.75 -37.79
C PRO A 29 35.71 3.59 -36.45
N LEU A 30 36.08 4.43 -35.47
CA LEU A 30 35.19 4.71 -34.35
C LEU A 30 33.87 5.12 -34.98
N GLY A 31 32.91 4.21 -34.95
CA GLY A 31 31.55 4.50 -35.36
C GLY A 31 31.14 5.73 -34.57
N SER A 32 30.94 6.84 -35.29
CA SER A 32 30.38 8.07 -34.76
C SER A 32 29.17 7.66 -33.93
N MET A 33 29.27 7.76 -32.60
CA MET A 33 28.09 7.69 -31.75
C MET A 33 27.23 8.84 -32.22
N LYS A 34 26.23 8.54 -33.05
CA LYS A 34 25.26 9.52 -33.52
C LYS A 34 24.76 10.20 -32.26
N THR A 35 25.14 11.46 -32.08
CA THR A 35 24.56 12.32 -31.06
C THR A 35 23.06 12.21 -31.26
N ALA A 36 22.35 11.62 -30.29
CA ALA A 36 20.91 11.49 -30.39
C ALA A 36 20.37 12.88 -30.72
N GLN A 37 19.72 13.02 -31.89
CA GLN A 37 19.14 14.29 -32.31
C GLN A 37 18.35 14.83 -31.11
N ARG A 38 18.67 16.06 -30.66
CA ARG A 38 17.89 16.74 -29.63
C ARG A 38 16.47 16.87 -30.18
N ARG A 39 15.58 15.93 -29.83
CA ARG A 39 14.15 16.07 -30.03
C ARG A 39 13.74 17.35 -29.31
N GLN A 40 13.28 18.35 -30.05
CA GLN A 40 12.72 19.56 -29.45
C GLN A 40 11.55 19.14 -28.55
N LEU A 41 11.58 19.60 -27.29
CA LEU A 41 10.44 19.50 -26.39
C LEU A 41 9.36 20.47 -26.92
N THR A 42 8.21 19.95 -27.34
CA THR A 42 7.08 20.78 -27.76
C THR A 42 6.17 21.07 -26.56
N PRO A 43 5.38 22.16 -26.57
CA PRO A 43 4.39 22.43 -25.53
C PRO A 43 3.43 21.26 -25.29
N GLU A 44 3.01 20.57 -26.36
CA GLU A 44 2.13 19.39 -26.29
C GLU A 44 2.83 18.23 -25.57
N LEU A 45 4.13 18.04 -25.85
CA LEU A 45 4.93 17.01 -25.21
C LEU A 45 5.16 17.29 -23.71
N VAL A 46 5.27 18.56 -23.32
CA VAL A 46 5.37 19.00 -21.91
C VAL A 46 4.03 18.90 -21.19
N ALA A 47 2.93 19.17 -21.89
CA ALA A 47 1.57 19.10 -21.37
C ALA A 47 1.05 17.66 -21.24
N ARG A 48 1.63 16.69 -21.96
CA ARG A 48 1.28 15.27 -21.85
C ARG A 48 1.58 14.71 -20.46
N TYR A 49 0.71 13.80 -20.00
CA TYR A 49 0.89 13.02 -18.78
C TYR A 49 0.89 11.50 -19.11
N PRO A 50 1.85 10.70 -18.60
CA PRO A 50 3.07 11.12 -17.91
C PRO A 50 3.98 11.97 -18.80
N ARG A 51 4.79 12.82 -18.18
CA ARG A 51 5.77 13.63 -18.93
C ARG A 51 6.81 12.73 -19.60
N PRO A 52 7.44 13.17 -20.70
CA PRO A 52 8.53 12.44 -21.34
C PRO A 52 9.61 12.05 -20.34
N GLY A 53 9.99 10.76 -20.32
CA GLY A 53 10.98 10.22 -19.39
C GLY A 53 10.46 9.94 -17.97
N MET A 54 9.21 10.29 -17.65
CA MET A 54 8.59 10.04 -16.33
C MET A 54 7.73 8.77 -16.30
N ALA A 55 7.65 8.02 -17.40
CA ALA A 55 7.06 6.68 -17.44
C ALA A 55 8.06 5.65 -16.87
N ILE A 56 8.32 5.74 -15.57
CA ILE A 56 9.24 4.86 -14.84
C ILE A 56 8.48 3.67 -14.22
N PRO A 57 9.14 2.52 -14.01
CA PRO A 57 8.57 1.41 -13.27
C PRO A 57 8.08 1.81 -11.87
N GLY A 58 6.83 1.50 -11.56
CA GLY A 58 6.22 1.65 -10.25
C GLY A 58 5.91 0.31 -9.59
N LYS A 59 5.52 0.35 -8.31
CA LYS A 59 5.06 -0.83 -7.55
C LYS A 59 6.00 -2.03 -7.70
N ILE A 60 7.29 -1.84 -7.50
CA ILE A 60 8.29 -2.89 -7.66
C ILE A 60 8.19 -3.87 -6.47
N ARG A 61 8.14 -5.17 -6.75
CA ARG A 61 8.09 -6.26 -5.76
C ARG A 61 8.92 -7.45 -6.22
N TYR A 62 9.42 -8.23 -5.26
CA TYR A 62 9.96 -9.56 -5.53
C TYR A 62 8.81 -10.57 -5.52
N SER A 63 8.90 -11.60 -6.38
CA SER A 63 8.08 -12.79 -6.19
C SER A 63 8.47 -13.48 -4.86
N PRO A 64 7.54 -14.17 -4.20
CA PRO A 64 7.80 -14.86 -2.93
C PRO A 64 8.92 -15.89 -3.00
N ASP A 65 9.09 -16.53 -4.15
CA ASP A 65 10.19 -17.46 -4.43
C ASP A 65 11.49 -16.79 -4.89
N ALA A 66 11.55 -15.45 -4.90
CA ALA A 66 12.68 -14.63 -5.32
C ALA A 66 13.23 -14.94 -6.72
N LYS A 67 12.41 -15.46 -7.63
CA LYS A 67 12.80 -15.71 -9.03
C LYS A 67 12.56 -14.51 -9.94
N PHE A 68 11.58 -13.67 -9.59
CA PHE A 68 11.18 -12.54 -10.42
C PHE A 68 11.15 -11.24 -9.62
N VAL A 69 11.48 -10.15 -10.32
CA VAL A 69 11.07 -8.80 -9.92
C VAL A 69 9.89 -8.40 -10.78
N THR A 70 8.74 -8.17 -10.15
CA THR A 70 7.54 -7.66 -10.81
C THR A 70 7.41 -6.16 -10.63
N TYR A 71 6.82 -5.49 -11.62
CA TYR A 71 6.59 -4.05 -11.57
C TYR A 71 5.55 -3.61 -12.60
N LEU A 72 4.98 -2.43 -12.38
CA LEU A 72 4.01 -1.81 -13.29
C LEU A 72 4.69 -0.75 -14.13
N VAL A 73 4.52 -0.80 -15.45
CA VAL A 73 5.04 0.22 -16.37
C VAL A 73 4.20 0.28 -17.64
N SER A 74 4.14 1.47 -18.25
CA SER A 74 3.65 1.64 -19.63
C SER A 74 4.84 1.82 -20.56
N GLU A 75 5.13 0.83 -21.40
CA GLU A 75 6.16 0.97 -22.46
C GLU A 75 5.72 1.96 -23.55
N ARG A 76 4.41 2.24 -23.67
CA ARG A 76 3.85 3.24 -24.58
C ARG A 76 4.06 4.68 -24.10
N GLY A 77 4.47 4.86 -22.84
CA GLY A 77 4.61 6.18 -22.22
C GLY A 77 3.27 6.88 -22.01
N ASP A 78 2.18 6.11 -21.85
CA ASP A 78 0.85 6.61 -21.50
C ASP A 78 0.49 6.22 -20.05
N LEU A 79 -0.75 6.51 -19.64
CA LEU A 79 -1.24 6.21 -18.29
C LEU A 79 -1.61 4.74 -18.10
N VAL A 80 -1.71 3.94 -19.17
CA VAL A 80 -2.19 2.57 -19.11
C VAL A 80 -1.03 1.64 -18.80
N ARG A 81 -0.96 1.15 -17.57
CA ARG A 81 0.10 0.28 -17.08
C ARG A 81 -0.21 -1.20 -17.30
N ASP A 82 0.83 -1.93 -17.68
CA ASP A 82 0.88 -3.40 -17.73
C ASP A 82 1.71 -3.93 -16.56
N LEU A 83 1.51 -5.21 -16.20
CA LEU A 83 2.37 -5.92 -15.26
C LEU A 83 3.50 -6.61 -16.02
N TRP A 84 4.72 -6.34 -15.59
CA TRP A 84 5.94 -6.90 -16.14
C TRP A 84 6.66 -7.75 -15.10
N GLY A 85 7.32 -8.81 -15.58
CA GLY A 85 8.23 -9.64 -14.80
C GLY A 85 9.62 -9.62 -15.40
N LEU A 86 10.61 -9.37 -14.54
CA LEU A 86 12.04 -9.55 -14.83
C LEU A 86 12.51 -10.82 -14.14
N GLU A 87 12.94 -11.81 -14.92
CA GLU A 87 13.55 -13.03 -14.40
C GLU A 87 14.97 -12.73 -13.90
N LEU A 88 15.23 -12.98 -12.61
CA LEU A 88 16.49 -12.59 -11.98
C LEU A 88 17.68 -13.43 -12.45
N ALA A 89 17.46 -14.69 -12.80
CA ALA A 89 18.53 -15.59 -13.26
C ALA A 89 19.06 -15.24 -14.66
N THR A 90 18.18 -14.82 -15.56
CA THR A 90 18.50 -14.60 -16.98
C THR A 90 18.54 -13.12 -17.37
N GLY A 91 17.98 -12.24 -16.54
CA GLY A 91 17.73 -10.84 -16.90
C GLY A 91 16.64 -10.65 -17.95
N ARG A 92 15.88 -11.70 -18.27
CA ARG A 92 14.84 -11.64 -19.30
C ARG A 92 13.62 -10.88 -18.79
N ARG A 93 13.29 -9.79 -19.46
CA ARG A 93 12.06 -9.03 -19.25
C ARG A 93 10.92 -9.59 -20.10
N GLN A 94 9.76 -9.82 -19.50
CA GLN A 94 8.55 -10.22 -20.20
C GLN A 94 7.31 -9.54 -19.61
N ARG A 95 6.35 -9.23 -20.47
CA ARG A 95 5.04 -8.75 -20.03
C ARG A 95 4.22 -9.95 -19.56
N TRP A 96 3.72 -9.89 -18.33
CA TRP A 96 2.92 -10.97 -17.75
C TRP A 96 1.45 -10.77 -17.98
N LEU A 97 0.95 -9.58 -17.65
CA LEU A 97 -0.47 -9.27 -17.73
C LEU A 97 -0.66 -7.89 -18.32
N SER A 98 -1.64 -7.78 -19.21
CA SER A 98 -2.18 -6.52 -19.68
C SER A 98 -3.63 -6.41 -19.23
N PRO A 99 -4.12 -5.21 -18.91
CA PRO A 99 -5.52 -5.02 -18.54
C PRO A 99 -6.42 -5.44 -19.72
N PRO A 100 -7.45 -6.26 -19.50
CA PRO A 100 -8.31 -6.75 -20.58
C PRO A 100 -9.26 -5.65 -21.08
N GLY A 101 -9.13 -5.14 -22.31
CA GLY A 101 -10.12 -4.23 -22.92
C GLY A 101 -10.06 -2.74 -22.51
N GLU A 102 -11.18 -2.04 -22.68
CA GLU A 102 -11.34 -0.56 -22.70
C GLU A 102 -10.87 0.19 -21.42
N THR A 103 -10.65 1.49 -21.53
CA THR A 103 -10.09 2.35 -20.47
C THR A 103 -10.97 2.46 -19.23
N VAL A 104 -10.35 2.62 -18.06
CA VAL A 104 -11.08 2.90 -16.81
C VAL A 104 -11.70 4.29 -16.91
N THR A 105 -13.01 4.40 -16.71
CA THR A 105 -13.74 5.68 -16.61
C THR A 105 -14.36 5.83 -15.22
N GLU A 106 -14.66 7.06 -14.82
CA GLU A 106 -15.24 7.36 -13.50
C GLU A 106 -16.61 6.70 -13.31
N GLU A 107 -17.35 6.49 -14.39
CA GLU A 107 -18.69 5.87 -14.37
C GLU A 107 -18.68 4.37 -14.05
N ASN A 108 -17.52 3.72 -14.15
CA ASN A 108 -17.36 2.27 -13.97
C ASN A 108 -16.81 1.86 -12.60
N ILE A 109 -16.61 2.80 -11.67
CA ILE A 109 -16.07 2.54 -10.33
C ILE A 109 -16.95 3.15 -9.24
N SER A 110 -16.94 2.56 -8.04
CA SER A 110 -17.73 3.07 -6.92
C SER A 110 -17.21 4.43 -6.44
N ARG A 111 -18.09 5.25 -5.85
CA ARG A 111 -17.72 6.57 -5.32
C ARG A 111 -16.55 6.48 -4.32
N ASP A 112 -16.59 5.50 -3.42
CA ASP A 112 -15.53 5.29 -2.44
C ASP A 112 -14.18 4.93 -3.09
N GLU A 113 -14.20 4.22 -4.22
CA GLU A 113 -12.98 3.91 -4.98
C GLU A 113 -12.48 5.14 -5.76
N VAL A 114 -13.38 5.96 -6.32
CA VAL A 114 -13.01 7.26 -6.93
C VAL A 114 -12.28 8.12 -5.90
N LEU A 115 -12.92 8.36 -4.74
CA LEU A 115 -12.35 9.18 -3.66
C LEU A 115 -11.01 8.60 -3.17
N ARG A 116 -10.92 7.27 -3.02
CA ARG A 116 -9.67 6.60 -2.64
C ARG A 116 -8.56 6.84 -3.68
N ARG A 117 -8.86 6.74 -4.97
CA ARG A 117 -7.88 6.94 -6.05
C ARG A 117 -7.42 8.39 -6.13
N GLU A 118 -8.32 9.35 -5.93
CA GLU A 118 -7.97 10.77 -5.85
C GLU A 118 -7.01 11.05 -4.69
N ARG A 119 -7.29 10.49 -3.51
CA ARG A 119 -6.45 10.60 -2.31
C ARG A 119 -5.09 9.94 -2.47
N LEU A 120 -5.06 8.77 -3.11
CA LEU A 120 -3.82 8.11 -3.52
C LEU A 120 -3.08 8.82 -4.67
N ARG A 121 -3.70 9.87 -5.25
CA ARG A 121 -3.21 10.60 -6.44
C ARG A 121 -2.94 9.67 -7.63
N LEU A 122 -3.71 8.58 -7.74
CA LEU A 122 -3.59 7.55 -8.77
C LEU A 122 -4.25 8.02 -10.07
N ARG A 123 -3.48 8.70 -10.89
CA ARG A 123 -3.88 9.11 -12.25
C ARG A 123 -3.74 8.00 -13.28
N GLU A 124 -3.09 6.91 -12.92
CA GLU A 124 -2.78 5.84 -13.88
C GLU A 124 -3.96 4.89 -14.04
N THR A 125 -4.10 4.38 -15.25
CA THR A 125 -5.16 3.48 -15.66
C THR A 125 -4.58 2.10 -15.99
N GLY A 126 -5.44 1.11 -16.26
CA GLY A 126 -5.00 -0.28 -16.38
C GLY A 126 -4.73 -0.90 -15.02
N ILE A 127 -3.60 -1.60 -14.88
CA ILE A 127 -3.21 -2.21 -13.60
C ILE A 127 -2.62 -1.12 -12.70
N THR A 128 -3.28 -0.82 -11.58
CA THR A 128 -2.86 0.25 -10.66
C THR A 128 -2.17 -0.27 -9.41
N ASP A 129 -2.48 -1.50 -9.00
CA ASP A 129 -1.80 -2.20 -7.94
C ASP A 129 -1.81 -3.72 -8.18
N TYR A 130 -1.00 -4.43 -7.43
CA TYR A 130 -1.04 -5.88 -7.33
C TYR A 130 -0.43 -6.31 -5.98
N LEU A 131 -0.91 -7.42 -5.43
CA LEU A 131 -0.53 -7.88 -4.09
C LEU A 131 -0.05 -9.32 -4.14
N TRP A 132 1.20 -9.58 -3.76
CA TRP A 132 1.70 -10.93 -3.55
C TRP A 132 1.31 -11.44 -2.16
N ALA A 133 0.97 -12.73 -2.07
CA ALA A 133 1.04 -13.45 -0.80
C ALA A 133 2.51 -13.60 -0.38
N GLU A 134 2.83 -13.46 0.90
CA GLU A 134 4.24 -13.43 1.34
C GLU A 134 4.97 -14.77 1.19
N LYS A 135 4.26 -15.90 1.31
CA LYS A 135 4.81 -17.26 1.38
C LYS A 135 4.34 -18.16 0.25
N ALA A 136 3.53 -17.64 -0.68
CA ALA A 136 3.00 -18.41 -1.80
C ALA A 136 3.05 -17.58 -3.09
N ASN A 137 3.33 -18.22 -4.22
CA ASN A 137 3.33 -17.60 -5.55
C ASN A 137 1.90 -17.34 -6.05
N VAL A 138 1.15 -16.55 -5.28
CA VAL A 138 -0.23 -16.15 -5.52
C VAL A 138 -0.29 -14.64 -5.45
N MET A 139 -1.00 -14.03 -6.39
CA MET A 139 -1.11 -12.59 -6.47
C MET A 139 -2.55 -12.15 -6.73
N LEU A 140 -2.96 -11.04 -6.11
CA LEU A 140 -4.23 -10.38 -6.40
C LEU A 140 -4.01 -9.18 -7.32
N LEU A 141 -4.96 -8.98 -8.24
CA LEU A 141 -4.99 -7.83 -9.14
C LEU A 141 -6.35 -7.14 -9.07
N PRO A 142 -6.46 -5.99 -8.39
CA PRO A 142 -7.64 -5.14 -8.46
C PRO A 142 -7.70 -4.45 -9.83
N LEU A 143 -8.76 -4.70 -10.58
CA LEU A 143 -9.00 -4.16 -11.91
C LEU A 143 -10.47 -3.75 -12.04
N ARG A 144 -10.74 -2.44 -12.18
CA ARG A 144 -12.09 -1.90 -12.45
C ARG A 144 -13.15 -2.32 -11.42
N GLY A 145 -12.80 -2.32 -10.14
CA GLY A 145 -13.72 -2.77 -9.07
C GLY A 145 -13.94 -4.29 -9.02
N GLU A 146 -13.30 -5.05 -9.91
CA GLU A 146 -13.16 -6.50 -9.81
C GLU A 146 -11.81 -6.88 -9.23
N LEU A 147 -11.74 -8.11 -8.72
CA LEU A 147 -10.54 -8.69 -8.17
C LEU A 147 -10.22 -9.97 -8.92
N TYR A 148 -9.00 -10.06 -9.44
CA TYR A 148 -8.49 -11.24 -10.10
C TYR A 148 -7.43 -11.91 -9.22
N ARG A 149 -7.36 -13.23 -9.30
CA ARG A 149 -6.33 -14.04 -8.66
C ARG A 149 -5.42 -14.62 -9.73
N TRP A 150 -4.13 -14.40 -9.56
CA TRP A 150 -3.08 -15.05 -10.35
C TRP A 150 -2.42 -16.15 -9.53
N ALA A 151 -2.33 -17.34 -10.09
CA ALA A 151 -1.56 -18.46 -9.55
C ALA A 151 -1.12 -19.38 -10.67
N GLU A 152 0.09 -19.95 -10.55
CA GLU A 152 0.62 -20.95 -11.49
C GLU A 152 0.59 -20.50 -12.97
N GLY A 153 0.72 -19.20 -13.23
CA GLY A 153 0.69 -18.63 -14.59
C GLY A 153 -0.70 -18.34 -15.15
N SER A 154 -1.77 -18.66 -14.42
CA SER A 154 -3.15 -18.38 -14.83
C SER A 154 -3.74 -17.21 -14.05
N LEU A 155 -4.51 -16.35 -14.72
CA LEU A 155 -5.29 -15.28 -14.12
C LEU A 155 -6.78 -15.63 -14.18
N THR A 156 -7.43 -15.71 -13.04
CA THR A 156 -8.86 -16.03 -12.93
C THR A 156 -9.61 -14.92 -12.19
N PRO A 157 -10.84 -14.56 -12.61
CA PRO A 157 -11.70 -13.69 -11.80
C PRO A 157 -11.94 -14.32 -10.43
N LEU A 158 -11.80 -13.53 -9.36
CA LEU A 158 -12.03 -13.96 -7.98
C LEU A 158 -13.39 -13.44 -7.48
N THR A 159 -13.64 -12.14 -7.64
CA THR A 159 -14.93 -11.50 -7.31
C THR A 159 -15.07 -10.13 -7.99
N GLY A 160 -16.25 -9.53 -7.93
CA GLY A 160 -16.58 -8.25 -8.54
C GLY A 160 -17.46 -7.36 -7.65
N GLY A 161 -17.89 -6.23 -8.22
CA GLY A 161 -18.89 -5.36 -7.59
C GLY A 161 -18.32 -4.33 -6.60
N GLY A 162 -17.26 -3.62 -6.97
CA GLY A 162 -16.75 -2.50 -6.16
C GLY A 162 -15.88 -2.95 -4.99
N VAL A 163 -14.95 -3.87 -5.26
CA VAL A 163 -13.92 -4.30 -4.29
C VAL A 163 -13.00 -3.13 -3.95
N ILE A 164 -12.85 -2.86 -2.66
CA ILE A 164 -11.97 -1.81 -2.13
C ILE A 164 -10.92 -2.43 -1.21
N ASP A 165 -9.69 -1.91 -1.29
CA ASP A 165 -8.57 -2.24 -0.40
C ASP A 165 -8.33 -3.75 -0.21
N PRO A 166 -8.17 -4.56 -1.28
CA PRO A 166 -8.01 -6.00 -1.16
C PRO A 166 -6.69 -6.36 -0.45
N LYS A 167 -6.73 -7.43 0.35
CA LYS A 167 -5.58 -8.01 1.07
C LYS A 167 -5.60 -9.53 0.96
N ILE A 168 -4.43 -10.14 1.02
CA ILE A 168 -4.25 -11.60 0.96
C ILE A 168 -3.44 -12.08 2.16
N THR A 169 -3.75 -13.27 2.68
CA THR A 169 -2.95 -13.92 3.73
C THR A 169 -1.58 -14.32 3.21
N ASP A 170 -0.61 -14.49 4.12
CA ASP A 170 0.76 -14.87 3.76
C ASP A 170 0.80 -16.15 2.92
N ASP A 171 -0.06 -17.11 3.23
CA ASP A 171 -0.15 -18.41 2.56
C ASP A 171 -0.91 -18.37 1.22
N GLY A 172 -1.56 -17.25 0.89
CA GLY A 172 -2.29 -17.07 -0.35
C GLY A 172 -3.65 -17.78 -0.43
N HIS A 173 -4.14 -18.37 0.67
CA HIS A 173 -5.39 -19.12 0.69
C HIS A 173 -6.63 -18.25 0.91
N ARG A 174 -6.48 -17.13 1.62
CA ARG A 174 -7.62 -16.28 1.99
C ARG A 174 -7.39 -14.84 1.55
N THR A 175 -8.44 -14.26 0.99
CA THR A 175 -8.47 -12.86 0.57
C THR A 175 -9.51 -12.11 1.39
N PHE A 176 -9.24 -10.84 1.67
CA PHE A 176 -10.13 -9.92 2.35
C PHE A 176 -10.27 -8.65 1.53
N PHE A 177 -11.40 -7.98 1.65
CA PHE A 177 -11.67 -6.71 0.99
C PHE A 177 -12.85 -6.01 1.66
N VAL A 178 -13.06 -4.75 1.32
CA VAL A 178 -14.26 -4.02 1.69
C VAL A 178 -15.18 -3.93 0.48
N ARG A 179 -16.47 -4.15 0.69
CA ARG A 179 -17.53 -3.95 -0.31
C ARG A 179 -18.80 -3.51 0.40
N ASP A 180 -19.45 -2.50 -0.16
CA ASP A 180 -20.67 -1.90 0.40
C ASP A 180 -20.54 -1.54 1.88
N GLY A 181 -19.41 -0.95 2.27
CA GLY A 181 -19.17 -0.50 3.64
C GLY A 181 -18.96 -1.62 4.67
N ASP A 182 -18.69 -2.86 4.26
CA ASP A 182 -18.34 -3.95 5.18
C ASP A 182 -17.14 -4.75 4.74
N VAL A 183 -16.52 -5.44 5.71
CA VAL A 183 -15.43 -6.38 5.47
C VAL A 183 -15.98 -7.71 4.98
N TRP A 184 -15.42 -8.19 3.88
CA TRP A 184 -15.67 -9.48 3.27
C TRP A 184 -14.42 -10.34 3.24
N THR A 185 -14.60 -11.64 3.08
CA THR A 185 -13.51 -12.58 2.81
C THR A 185 -13.93 -13.60 1.76
N ILE A 186 -12.94 -14.12 1.04
CA ILE A 186 -13.11 -15.21 0.07
C ILE A 186 -11.95 -16.19 0.23
N ASP A 187 -12.30 -17.46 0.38
CA ASP A 187 -11.38 -18.60 0.43
C ASP A 187 -12.03 -19.79 -0.31
N GLU A 188 -11.51 -21.00 -0.12
CA GLU A 188 -12.03 -22.22 -0.76
C GLU A 188 -13.48 -22.54 -0.38
N ALA A 189 -13.98 -22.02 0.76
CA ALA A 189 -15.38 -22.18 1.15
C ALA A 189 -16.32 -21.18 0.44
N GLY A 190 -15.75 -20.24 -0.34
CA GLY A 190 -16.48 -19.21 -1.05
C GLY A 190 -16.45 -17.85 -0.35
N GLU A 191 -17.20 -16.92 -0.92
CA GLU A 191 -17.27 -15.54 -0.47
C GLU A 191 -18.25 -15.39 0.71
N ARG A 192 -17.83 -14.65 1.76
CA ARG A 192 -18.67 -14.36 2.93
C ARG A 192 -18.45 -12.95 3.46
N ARG A 193 -19.54 -12.30 3.90
CA ARG A 193 -19.53 -11.03 4.62
C ARG A 193 -19.18 -11.30 6.09
N LEU A 194 -18.18 -10.59 6.61
CA LEU A 194 -17.71 -10.77 7.99
C LEU A 194 -18.34 -9.78 8.96
N THR A 195 -18.65 -8.57 8.50
CA THR A 195 -19.22 -7.50 9.33
C THR A 195 -20.56 -7.03 8.77
N SER A 196 -21.41 -6.47 9.64
CA SER A 196 -22.61 -5.76 9.20
C SER A 196 -22.64 -4.39 9.85
N HIS A 197 -22.48 -3.33 9.06
CA HIS A 197 -22.54 -1.97 9.56
C HIS A 197 -24.00 -1.53 9.81
N PRO A 198 -24.27 -0.74 10.86
CA PRO A 198 -25.54 -0.03 11.03
C PRO A 198 -25.72 1.06 9.95
N ALA A 199 -26.97 1.46 9.69
CA ALA A 199 -27.24 2.54 8.73
C ALA A 199 -26.47 3.84 9.06
N GLY A 200 -25.86 4.44 8.04
CA GLY A 200 -25.05 5.66 8.19
C GLY A 200 -23.63 5.43 8.71
N MET A 201 -23.22 4.18 8.89
CA MET A 201 -21.87 3.80 9.33
C MET A 201 -21.16 2.97 8.25
N THR A 202 -19.87 2.74 8.44
CA THR A 202 -19.11 1.75 7.64
C THR A 202 -18.22 0.92 8.56
N ASN A 203 -17.91 -0.31 8.15
CA ASN A 203 -16.92 -1.18 8.79
C ASN A 203 -15.78 -1.44 7.80
N GLY A 204 -14.56 -1.08 8.18
CA GLY A 204 -13.34 -1.40 7.43
C GLY A 204 -12.83 -0.31 6.49
N LEU A 205 -13.54 0.82 6.36
CA LEU A 205 -13.06 2.01 5.68
C LEU A 205 -12.48 3.01 6.70
N ALA A 206 -11.45 3.73 6.29
CA ALA A 206 -10.89 4.82 7.09
C ALA A 206 -11.75 6.08 6.92
N GLU A 207 -11.93 6.86 7.99
CA GLU A 207 -12.61 8.16 7.94
C GLU A 207 -11.78 9.24 7.21
N PHE A 208 -12.43 10.34 6.82
CA PHE A 208 -11.83 11.39 5.99
C PHE A 208 -10.48 11.91 6.51
N ILE A 209 -10.40 12.32 7.79
CA ILE A 209 -9.18 12.87 8.40
C ILE A 209 -8.07 11.83 8.42
N ALA A 210 -8.38 10.57 8.69
CA ALA A 210 -7.41 9.49 8.65
C ALA A 210 -6.75 9.36 7.28
N GLN A 211 -7.54 9.53 6.21
CA GLN A 211 -7.02 9.46 4.84
C GLN A 211 -6.22 10.71 4.45
N GLU A 212 -6.69 11.90 4.80
CA GLU A 212 -6.08 13.18 4.38
C GLU A 212 -4.89 13.61 5.25
N GLU A 213 -5.00 13.46 6.57
CA GLU A 213 -4.06 14.06 7.53
C GLU A 213 -3.14 13.03 8.19
N LEU A 214 -3.49 11.73 8.15
CA LEU A 214 -2.74 10.66 8.81
C LEU A 214 -2.10 9.64 7.85
N ASP A 215 -2.25 9.83 6.54
CA ASP A 215 -1.82 8.88 5.50
C ASP A 215 -2.35 7.43 5.73
N ARG A 216 -3.52 7.29 6.37
CA ARG A 216 -4.14 6.01 6.69
C ARG A 216 -5.34 5.75 5.80
N LEU A 217 -5.12 4.95 4.76
CA LEU A 217 -6.11 4.64 3.74
C LEU A 217 -6.93 3.37 4.01
N SER A 218 -6.64 2.66 5.10
CA SER A 218 -7.32 1.42 5.45
C SER A 218 -7.98 1.52 6.81
N GLY A 219 -9.17 0.95 6.92
CA GLY A 219 -9.91 0.80 8.18
C GLY A 219 -9.98 -0.65 8.65
N TYR A 220 -9.26 -1.60 8.04
CA TYR A 220 -9.26 -2.99 8.50
C TYR A 220 -7.92 -3.69 8.34
N TRP A 221 -7.64 -4.68 9.17
CA TRP A 221 -6.34 -5.35 9.28
C TRP A 221 -6.56 -6.85 9.59
N PRO A 222 -6.54 -7.71 8.55
CA PRO A 222 -6.50 -9.15 8.74
C PRO A 222 -5.23 -9.57 9.48
N SER A 223 -5.36 -10.55 10.36
CA SER A 223 -4.22 -11.27 10.93
C SER A 223 -3.42 -12.00 9.83
N PRO A 224 -2.10 -12.22 10.00
CA PRO A 224 -1.30 -12.94 9.01
C PRO A 224 -1.82 -14.35 8.68
N ARG A 225 -2.35 -15.06 9.69
CA ARG A 225 -3.02 -16.36 9.53
C ARG A 225 -4.44 -16.27 8.94
N GLY A 226 -5.00 -15.07 8.86
CA GLY A 226 -6.34 -14.83 8.33
C GLY A 226 -7.49 -15.36 9.19
N ASN A 227 -7.28 -15.74 10.44
CA ASN A 227 -8.35 -16.26 11.32
C ASN A 227 -9.12 -15.16 12.07
N MET A 228 -8.54 -13.97 12.16
CA MET A 228 -9.15 -12.78 12.77
C MET A 228 -8.96 -11.56 11.86
N VAL A 229 -9.89 -10.61 11.94
CA VAL A 229 -9.78 -9.31 11.28
C VAL A 229 -10.10 -8.21 12.28
N ALA A 230 -9.15 -7.30 12.53
CA ALA A 230 -9.45 -6.04 13.20
C ALA A 230 -10.06 -5.07 12.19
N PHE A 231 -11.06 -4.30 12.60
CA PHE A 231 -11.71 -3.31 11.74
C PHE A 231 -12.22 -2.12 12.53
N GLU A 232 -12.18 -0.98 11.89
CA GLU A 232 -12.75 0.28 12.34
C GLU A 232 -14.22 0.33 11.93
N GLN A 233 -15.10 0.61 12.88
CA GLN A 233 -16.45 1.07 12.59
C GLN A 233 -16.46 2.59 12.68
N VAL A 234 -16.87 3.24 11.61
CA VAL A 234 -16.92 4.69 11.47
C VAL A 234 -18.36 5.16 11.39
N ASP A 235 -18.72 6.14 12.21
CA ASP A 235 -19.99 6.87 12.18
C ASP A 235 -19.70 8.37 11.96
N GLU A 236 -20.11 8.87 10.80
CA GLU A 236 -19.97 10.29 10.42
C GLU A 236 -21.30 11.04 10.52
N SER A 237 -22.36 10.43 11.05
CA SER A 237 -23.71 11.00 11.04
C SER A 237 -23.81 12.35 11.75
N ASN A 238 -22.93 12.60 12.74
CA ASN A 238 -22.81 13.86 13.47
C ASN A 238 -22.11 14.98 12.68
N ILE A 239 -21.36 14.65 11.62
CA ILE A 239 -20.65 15.64 10.80
C ILE A 239 -21.61 16.27 9.79
N PRO A 240 -21.76 17.61 9.75
CA PRO A 240 -22.58 18.27 8.76
C PRO A 240 -22.14 17.99 7.33
N VAL A 241 -23.12 17.89 6.43
CA VAL A 241 -22.86 17.79 4.99
C VAL A 241 -22.44 19.15 4.46
N PHE A 242 -21.28 19.18 3.81
CA PHE A 242 -20.73 20.32 3.09
C PHE A 242 -20.86 20.08 1.57
N PRO A 243 -21.59 20.95 0.84
CA PRO A 243 -21.72 20.83 -0.60
C PRO A 243 -20.48 21.42 -1.31
N ILE A 244 -19.81 20.58 -2.11
CA ILE A 244 -18.73 20.99 -3.01
C ILE A 244 -19.33 21.19 -4.40
N VAL A 245 -19.20 22.39 -4.94
CA VAL A 245 -19.77 22.75 -6.25
C VAL A 245 -18.71 22.60 -7.33
N HIS A 246 -18.95 21.69 -8.27
CA HIS A 246 -18.09 21.46 -9.43
C HIS A 246 -18.50 22.38 -10.58
N GLN A 247 -17.70 23.40 -10.85
CA GLN A 247 -17.98 24.42 -11.89
C GLN A 247 -17.25 24.14 -13.22
N ALA A 248 -16.49 23.05 -13.30
CA ALA A 248 -15.65 22.74 -14.45
C ALA A 248 -16.42 22.08 -15.62
N LYS A 249 -17.65 21.60 -15.37
CA LYS A 249 -18.51 20.96 -16.38
C LYS A 249 -19.67 21.90 -16.77
N PRO A 250 -20.26 21.75 -17.97
CA PRO A 250 -21.41 22.55 -18.38
C PRO A 250 -22.63 22.38 -17.47
N ALA A 251 -22.78 21.20 -16.87
CA ALA A 251 -23.80 20.92 -15.87
C ALA A 251 -23.26 21.25 -14.47
N LEU A 252 -24.12 21.87 -13.65
CA LEU A 252 -23.84 22.09 -12.23
C LEU A 252 -23.89 20.75 -11.50
N GLU A 253 -22.74 20.26 -11.07
CA GLU A 253 -22.64 19.07 -10.22
C GLU A 253 -22.35 19.53 -8.78
N ILE A 254 -23.17 19.08 -7.82
CA ILE A 254 -22.96 19.34 -6.40
C ILE A 254 -22.62 18.00 -5.75
N GLU A 255 -21.46 17.95 -5.13
CA GLU A 255 -20.99 16.79 -4.40
C GLU A 255 -21.10 17.01 -2.89
N GLU A 256 -21.85 16.14 -2.22
CA GLU A 256 -22.06 16.21 -0.79
C GLU A 256 -20.95 15.46 -0.03
N HIS A 257 -20.26 16.16 0.87
CA HIS A 257 -19.18 15.61 1.68
C HIS A 257 -19.37 15.87 3.17
N ARG A 258 -19.09 14.87 4.02
CA ARG A 258 -19.03 15.08 5.47
C ARG A 258 -17.66 15.63 5.83
N TYR A 259 -17.57 16.94 5.98
CA TYR A 259 -16.29 17.64 6.18
C TYR A 259 -16.16 18.16 7.62
N PRO A 260 -15.34 17.53 8.47
CA PRO A 260 -15.11 17.99 9.84
C PRO A 260 -14.20 19.22 9.84
N PHE A 261 -14.81 20.41 9.92
CA PHE A 261 -14.06 21.67 10.05
C PHE A 261 -13.23 21.71 11.33
N ALA A 262 -12.12 22.45 11.30
CA ALA A 262 -11.28 22.64 12.48
C ALA A 262 -12.09 23.16 13.68
N GLY A 263 -12.00 22.44 14.80
CA GLY A 263 -12.75 22.74 16.04
C GLY A 263 -14.16 22.14 16.10
N ALA A 264 -14.66 21.51 15.04
CA ALA A 264 -15.91 20.75 15.04
C ALA A 264 -15.70 19.30 15.54
N GLU A 265 -16.80 18.57 15.71
CA GLU A 265 -16.74 17.14 16.06
C GLU A 265 -16.17 16.30 14.91
N ASN A 266 -15.32 15.33 15.25
CA ASN A 266 -14.81 14.33 14.31
C ASN A 266 -15.80 13.17 14.13
N ALA A 267 -15.44 12.26 13.21
CA ALA A 267 -16.12 10.98 13.06
C ALA A 267 -16.00 10.16 14.36
N ARG A 268 -17.08 9.47 14.72
CA ARG A 268 -17.09 8.57 15.88
C ARG A 268 -16.56 7.22 15.44
N VAL A 269 -15.54 6.74 16.14
CA VAL A 269 -14.80 5.56 15.74
C VAL A 269 -14.83 4.50 16.83
N LYS A 270 -15.05 3.24 16.45
CA LYS A 270 -14.87 2.06 17.31
C LYS A 270 -13.94 1.06 16.64
N LEU A 271 -13.16 0.34 17.44
CA LEU A 271 -12.32 -0.75 16.95
C LEU A 271 -12.93 -2.10 17.37
N GLY A 272 -13.23 -2.93 16.39
CA GLY A 272 -13.72 -4.29 16.57
C GLY A 272 -12.71 -5.31 16.07
N VAL A 273 -12.79 -6.54 16.58
CA VAL A 273 -12.09 -7.70 16.03
C VAL A 273 -13.13 -8.79 15.77
N VAL A 274 -13.28 -9.18 14.50
CA VAL A 274 -14.17 -10.26 14.09
C VAL A 274 -13.38 -11.55 13.89
N SER A 275 -13.91 -12.64 14.44
CA SER A 275 -13.44 -14.00 14.15
C SER A 275 -13.98 -14.45 12.80
N VAL A 276 -13.09 -14.94 11.94
CA VAL A 276 -13.44 -15.32 10.56
C VAL A 276 -14.24 -16.63 10.50
N ASP A 277 -14.08 -17.50 11.49
CA ASP A 277 -14.77 -18.80 11.55
C ASP A 277 -16.16 -18.68 12.20
N SER A 278 -16.29 -17.86 13.25
CA SER A 278 -17.54 -17.75 14.01
C SER A 278 -18.39 -16.53 13.64
N GLY A 279 -17.81 -15.51 12.99
CA GLY A 279 -18.45 -14.21 12.78
C GLY A 279 -18.61 -13.38 14.06
N ALA A 280 -18.15 -13.88 15.22
CA ALA A 280 -18.28 -13.16 16.48
C ALA A 280 -17.34 -11.95 16.51
N THR A 281 -17.89 -10.79 16.86
CA THR A 281 -17.15 -9.53 17.00
C THR A 281 -16.92 -9.20 18.46
N SER A 282 -15.67 -8.91 18.81
CA SER A 282 -15.27 -8.35 20.11
C SER A 282 -14.90 -6.88 19.93
N TRP A 283 -15.57 -5.99 20.66
CA TRP A 283 -15.29 -4.55 20.62
C TRP A 283 -14.22 -4.18 21.64
N LEU A 284 -13.30 -3.30 21.25
CA LEU A 284 -12.25 -2.79 22.11
C LEU A 284 -12.72 -1.50 22.79
N ASP A 285 -12.49 -1.41 24.10
CA ASP A 285 -12.66 -0.17 24.84
C ASP A 285 -11.40 0.69 24.69
N LEU A 286 -11.51 1.79 23.95
CA LEU A 286 -10.41 2.74 23.72
C LEU A 286 -10.31 3.77 24.86
N GLY A 287 -11.28 3.80 25.77
CA GLY A 287 -11.37 4.64 26.97
C GLY A 287 -11.47 6.15 26.75
N GLN A 288 -11.28 6.66 25.53
CA GLN A 288 -11.64 8.02 25.12
C GLN A 288 -12.28 8.02 23.73
N ASN A 289 -13.33 8.84 23.57
CA ASN A 289 -14.13 8.93 22.35
C ASN A 289 -13.63 10.04 21.39
N ASP A 290 -12.55 10.75 21.75
CA ASP A 290 -12.24 12.08 21.18
C ASP A 290 -10.85 12.13 20.49
N GLY A 291 -10.44 11.09 19.76
CA GLY A 291 -9.15 11.10 19.08
C GLY A 291 -9.01 10.07 17.96
N TYR A 292 -7.83 10.04 17.33
CA TYR A 292 -7.64 9.36 16.05
C TYR A 292 -6.91 8.03 16.19
N LEU A 293 -7.37 7.02 15.43
CA LEU A 293 -6.58 5.83 15.14
C LEU A 293 -5.59 6.17 14.04
N ALA A 294 -4.28 6.27 14.35
CA ALA A 294 -3.29 6.71 13.38
C ALA A 294 -2.59 5.54 12.67
N ARG A 295 -2.17 4.50 13.38
CA ARG A 295 -1.52 3.32 12.77
C ARG A 295 -1.86 2.01 13.48
N PRO A 296 -2.92 1.32 13.06
CA PRO A 296 -3.19 -0.03 13.53
C PRO A 296 -2.30 -1.03 12.79
N LEU A 297 -1.70 -1.96 13.53
CA LEU A 297 -0.94 -3.08 12.98
C LEU A 297 -1.51 -4.37 13.53
N ALA A 298 -1.69 -5.37 12.66
CA ALA A 298 -1.97 -6.74 13.07
C ALA A 298 -0.65 -7.52 13.09
N GLY A 299 -0.33 -8.15 14.21
CA GLY A 299 0.82 -9.05 14.33
C GLY A 299 0.50 -10.26 15.21
N GLU A 300 1.46 -11.16 15.32
CA GLU A 300 1.37 -12.33 16.19
C GLU A 300 2.35 -12.22 17.36
N GLY A 301 1.83 -11.96 18.55
CA GLY A 301 2.61 -12.07 19.79
C GLY A 301 2.86 -13.53 20.18
N ARG A 302 4.02 -13.82 20.82
CA ARG A 302 4.35 -15.16 21.36
C ARG A 302 3.61 -15.54 22.64
N GLY A 303 2.72 -14.69 23.16
CA GLY A 303 2.02 -14.91 24.42
C GLY A 303 0.55 -14.53 24.28
N GLY A 304 -0.33 -15.53 24.27
CA GLY A 304 -1.76 -15.30 24.41
C GLY A 304 -2.10 -14.73 25.79
N GLY A 305 -2.94 -13.70 25.81
CA GLY A 305 -3.61 -13.23 27.02
C GLY A 305 -2.98 -12.01 27.70
N ARG A 306 -3.55 -10.84 27.40
CA ARG A 306 -3.98 -9.75 28.30
C ARG A 306 -4.07 -8.46 27.48
N PHE A 307 -5.25 -7.88 27.39
CA PHE A 307 -5.43 -6.52 26.89
C PHE A 307 -4.96 -5.56 27.98
N SER A 308 -3.87 -4.82 27.75
CA SER A 308 -3.46 -3.75 28.65
C SER A 308 -3.52 -2.41 27.92
N TRP A 309 -4.40 -1.55 28.39
CA TRP A 309 -4.59 -0.20 27.89
C TRP A 309 -4.10 0.82 28.94
N LYS A 310 -3.54 1.94 28.47
CA LYS A 310 -3.34 3.14 29.26
C LYS A 310 -4.00 4.32 28.53
N PRO A 311 -4.86 5.11 29.18
CA PRO A 311 -5.43 6.32 28.59
C PRO A 311 -4.32 7.31 28.23
N CYS A 312 -4.40 7.91 27.05
CA CYS A 312 -3.58 9.07 26.69
C CYS A 312 -4.18 10.34 27.30
N THR A 313 -3.35 11.22 27.82
CA THR A 313 -3.73 12.62 28.00
C THR A 313 -3.82 13.32 26.63
N ARG A 314 -4.63 14.40 26.53
CA ARG A 314 -4.67 15.30 25.36
C ARG A 314 -3.24 15.69 24.93
N GLY A 315 -2.95 15.64 23.63
CA GLY A 315 -1.64 16.00 23.07
C GLY A 315 -0.55 14.92 23.18
N SER A 316 -0.90 13.65 23.42
CA SER A 316 0.05 12.54 23.54
C SER A 316 -0.12 11.50 22.43
N ILE A 317 0.99 10.90 22.00
CA ILE A 317 1.00 9.66 21.22
C ILE A 317 1.02 8.49 22.22
N CYS A 318 0.10 7.53 22.08
CA CYS A 318 0.20 6.28 22.84
C CYS A 318 0.27 5.06 21.94
N THR A 319 0.91 4.03 22.50
CA THR A 319 0.97 2.69 21.98
C THR A 319 0.16 1.76 22.87
N THR A 320 -0.84 1.10 22.30
CA THR A 320 -1.64 0.06 22.97
C THR A 320 -1.41 -1.29 22.29
N THR A 321 -1.57 -2.41 23.00
CA THR A 321 -1.45 -3.78 22.43
C THR A 321 -2.62 -4.63 22.88
N CYS A 322 -3.17 -5.43 21.96
CA CYS A 322 -4.37 -6.25 22.17
C CYS A 322 -4.09 -7.72 21.83
N ALA A 323 -4.48 -8.66 22.71
CA ALA A 323 -4.29 -10.10 22.51
C ALA A 323 -5.53 -10.89 22.98
N SER A 324 -6.09 -11.76 22.13
CA SER A 324 -7.26 -12.60 22.46
C SER A 324 -6.89 -13.84 23.30
N SER A 325 -7.79 -14.28 24.18
CA SER A 325 -7.59 -15.51 24.99
C SER A 325 -8.83 -16.40 25.02
N SER A 326 -8.64 -17.69 24.81
CA SER A 326 -9.57 -18.76 25.19
C SER A 326 -8.81 -19.78 26.07
N ARG A 327 -8.75 -19.56 27.40
CA ARG A 327 -8.57 -20.61 28.44
C ARG A 327 -8.62 -20.01 29.87
N PRO A 328 -9.06 -20.80 30.88
CA PRO A 328 -9.26 -20.31 32.24
C PRO A 328 -7.94 -20.23 33.05
N VAL A 329 -8.00 -19.38 34.07
CA VAL A 329 -6.92 -18.82 34.91
C VAL A 329 -6.18 -19.86 35.76
N SER A 330 -4.84 -19.81 35.78
CA SER A 330 -4.04 -20.18 36.98
C SER A 330 -2.59 -19.62 36.96
N SER A 331 -2.34 -18.67 37.87
CA SER A 331 -1.11 -18.34 38.64
C SER A 331 0.16 -17.71 37.99
N PRO A 332 0.94 -16.90 38.76
CA PRO A 332 1.81 -15.85 38.21
C PRO A 332 3.33 -16.13 38.34
N GLY A 333 4.13 -15.66 37.37
CA GLY A 333 5.56 -15.38 37.61
C GLY A 333 6.51 -15.47 36.41
N ARG A 334 6.84 -14.30 35.81
CA ARG A 334 8.14 -13.79 35.32
C ARG A 334 7.97 -12.86 34.11
N PRO A 335 8.73 -11.75 34.01
CA PRO A 335 8.66 -10.88 32.85
C PRO A 335 9.56 -11.45 31.74
N SER A 336 8.97 -11.85 30.62
CA SER A 336 9.70 -12.07 29.36
C SER A 336 9.28 -11.02 28.36
N GLY A 337 10.25 -10.30 27.79
CA GLY A 337 10.05 -9.18 26.87
C GLY A 337 9.03 -9.51 25.77
N ALA A 338 7.96 -8.71 25.72
CA ALA A 338 6.95 -8.79 24.69
C ALA A 338 7.36 -7.89 23.52
N VAL A 339 7.50 -8.47 22.33
CA VAL A 339 7.34 -7.71 21.09
C VAL A 339 5.84 -7.54 20.92
N SER A 340 5.39 -6.28 20.92
CA SER A 340 3.99 -5.89 21.10
C SER A 340 3.49 -5.16 19.87
N ASP A 341 2.34 -5.56 19.34
CA ASP A 341 1.68 -4.85 18.25
C ASP A 341 1.33 -3.44 18.69
N THR A 342 1.80 -2.46 17.91
CA THR A 342 1.86 -1.05 18.28
C THR A 342 0.78 -0.29 17.53
N TYR A 343 -0.25 0.18 18.23
CA TYR A 343 -1.26 1.09 17.69
C TYR A 343 -0.91 2.52 18.07
N ILE A 344 -0.73 3.43 17.12
CA ILE A 344 -0.49 4.85 17.42
C ILE A 344 -1.84 5.55 17.55
N TYR A 345 -2.14 6.11 18.74
CA TYR A 345 -3.25 7.04 18.96
C TYR A 345 -2.70 8.47 19.00
N MET A 346 -3.29 9.39 18.25
CA MET A 346 -2.98 10.83 18.38
C MET A 346 -4.22 11.57 18.86
N GLY A 347 -4.07 12.28 19.98
CA GLY A 347 -5.06 13.30 20.38
C GLY A 347 -4.94 14.55 19.51
N PRO A 348 -6.02 15.34 19.36
CA PRO A 348 -5.98 16.57 18.56
C PRO A 348 -4.92 17.54 19.10
N THR A 349 -4.15 18.13 18.18
CA THR A 349 -3.27 19.26 18.47
C THR A 349 -4.11 20.53 18.52
N ALA A 350 -4.25 21.14 19.70
CA ALA A 350 -4.64 22.53 19.80
C ALA A 350 -3.46 23.39 19.31
N ARG A 351 -3.73 24.32 18.39
CA ARG A 351 -2.91 25.53 18.26
C ARG A 351 -3.58 26.67 19.00
#